data_AF-D5CS22-F1
#
_entry.id   AF-D5CS22-F1
#
_cell.length_a   1.000
_cell.length_b   1.000
_cell.length_c   1.000
_cell.angle_alpha   90.00
_cell.angle_beta   90.00
_cell.angle_gamma   90.00
#
_symmetry.space_group_name_H-M   'P 1'
#
loop_
_entity.id
_entity.type
_entity.pdbx_description
1 polymer ?
#
loop_
_entity_poly.entity_id
_entity_poly.type
_entity_poly.pdbx_seq_one_letter_code
_entity_poly.pdbx_strand_id
1 'polypeptide(L)' 'MKKDETRRILTDDIDNFRSKAEFYESLHLFEAAQYADKLASNIELALTTMPSDGDQAIA' A
#
# COMPACT_ATOMS: atom_id res chain seq x y z
N MET A 1 -24.33 22.57 -27.10
CA MET A 1 -24.17 22.77 -25.64
C MET A 1 -23.74 24.21 -25.38
N LYS A 2 -24.24 24.86 -24.32
CA LYS A 2 -23.75 26.20 -23.92
C LYS A 2 -22.34 26.04 -23.34
N LYS A 3 -21.43 26.99 -23.61
CA LYS A 3 -20.02 26.93 -23.16
C LYS A 3 -19.89 26.74 -21.64
N ASP A 4 -20.82 27.29 -20.85
CA ASP A 4 -20.82 27.17 -19.40
C ASP A 4 -21.21 25.76 -18.92
N GLU A 5 -22.07 25.05 -19.66
CA GLU A 5 -22.40 23.64 -19.39
C GLU A 5 -21.17 22.76 -19.58
N THR A 6 -20.43 22.98 -20.68
CA THR A 6 -19.19 22.26 -20.96
C THR A 6 -18.13 22.55 -19.89
N ARG A 7 -17.98 23.81 -19.46
CA ARG A 7 -17.05 24.15 -18.37
C ARG A 7 -17.40 23.43 -17.07
N ARG A 8 -18.69 23.40 -16.71
CA ARG A 8 -19.16 22.71 -15.50
C ARG A 8 -18.83 21.21 -15.53
N ILE A 9 -19.18 20.54 -16.62
CA ILE A 9 -18.89 19.10 -16.80
C ILE A 9 -17.40 18.82 -16.67
N LEU A 10 -16.55 19.62 -17.32
CA LEU A 10 -15.10 19.44 -17.25
C LEU A 10 -14.56 19.69 -15.84
N THR A 11 -15.10 20.66 -15.10
CA THR A 11 -14.72 20.89 -13.69
C THR A 11 -15.12 19.70 -12.83
N ASP A 12 -16.35 19.20 -12.97
CA ASP A 12 -16.86 18.04 -12.23
C ASP A 12 -15.99 16.79 -12.50
N ASP A 13 -15.57 16.60 -13.75
CA ASP A 13 -14.66 15.52 -14.13
C ASP A 13 -13.27 15.67 -13.49
N ILE A 14 -12.70 16.89 -13.49
CA ILE A 14 -11.40 17.17 -12.85
C ILE A 14 -11.43 16.84 -11.37
N ASP A 15 -12.47 17.27 -10.66
CA ASP A 15 -12.59 17.05 -9.22
C ASP A 15 -12.81 15.56 -8.91
N ASN A 16 -13.57 14.84 -9.74
CA ASN A 16 -13.70 13.38 -9.65
C ASN A 16 -12.36 12.65 -9.84
N PHE A 17 -11.56 13.05 -10.84
CA PHE A 17 -10.24 12.44 -11.05
C PHE A 17 -9.26 12.73 -9.93
N ARG A 18 -9.28 13.94 -9.35
CA ARG A 18 -8.48 14.28 -8.16
C ARG A 18 -8.85 13.43 -6.95
N SER A 19 -10.14 13.30 -6.65
CA SER A 19 -10.61 12.47 -5.54
C SER A 19 -10.22 11.00 -5.70
N LYS A 20 -10.29 10.46 -6.93
CA LYS A 20 -9.79 9.11 -7.22
C LYS A 20 -8.29 8.97 -6.99
N ALA A 21 -7.49 9.96 -7.39
CA ALA A 21 -6.05 9.93 -7.19
C ALA A 21 -5.70 9.90 -5.69
N GLU A 22 -6.33 10.74 -4.87
CA GLU A 22 -6.15 10.76 -3.41
C GLU A 22 -6.55 9.42 -2.76
N PHE A 23 -7.65 8.82 -3.23
CA PHE A 23 -8.08 7.50 -2.77
C PHE A 23 -7.05 6.41 -3.09
N TYR A 24 -6.53 6.38 -4.31
CA TYR A 24 -5.51 5.39 -4.70
C TYR A 24 -4.19 5.59 -3.98
N GLU A 25 -3.78 6.84 -3.74
CA GLU A 25 -2.60 7.14 -2.91
C GLU A 25 -2.78 6.57 -1.50
N SER A 26 -3.92 6.85 -0.87
CA SER A 26 -4.25 6.32 0.45
C SER A 26 -4.27 4.78 0.48
N LEU A 27 -4.81 4.15 -0.56
CA LEU A 27 -4.84 2.69 -0.69
C LEU A 27 -3.42 2.10 -0.82
N HIS A 28 -2.57 2.69 -1.65
CA HIS A 28 -1.19 2.25 -1.80
C HIS A 28 -0.38 2.40 -0.52
N LEU A 29 -0.57 3.48 0.24
CA LEU A 29 0.05 3.66 1.55
C LEU A 29 -0.42 2.57 2.53
N PHE A 30 -1.70 2.23 2.52
CA PHE A 30 -2.26 1.16 3.34
C PHE A 30 -1.70 -0.23 2.96
N GLU A 31 -1.62 -0.54 1.66
CA GLU A 31 -1.02 -1.78 1.16
C GLU A 31 0.47 -1.89 1.52
N ALA A 32 1.22 -0.80 1.38
CA ALA A 32 2.63 -0.75 1.76
C ALA A 32 2.84 -0.99 3.26
N ALA A 33 1.98 -0.40 4.11
CA ALA A 33 2.02 -0.61 5.54
C ALA A 33 1.77 -2.10 5.91
N GLN A 34 0.76 -2.73 5.31
CA GLN A 34 0.49 -4.15 5.52
C GLN A 34 1.63 -5.05 5.06
N TYR A 35 2.24 -4.75 3.91
CA TYR A 35 3.39 -5.49 3.42
C TYR A 35 4.57 -5.39 4.38
N ALA A 36 4.87 -4.19 4.88
CA ALA A 36 5.96 -3.97 5.82
C ALA A 36 5.74 -4.73 7.14
N ASP A 37 4.52 -4.71 7.68
CA ASP A 37 4.17 -5.43 8.91
C ASP A 37 4.33 -6.95 8.76
N LYS A 38 3.87 -7.50 7.63
CA LYS A 38 4.04 -8.92 7.31
C LYS A 38 5.50 -9.31 7.11
N LEU A 39 6.29 -8.45 6.46
CA LEU A 39 7.72 -8.68 6.27
C LEU A 39 8.46 -8.67 7.60
N ALA A 40 8.15 -7.71 8.49
CA ALA A 40 8.73 -7.66 9.83
C ALA A 40 8.41 -8.93 10.63
N SER A 41 7.15 -9.36 10.64
CA SER A 41 6.72 -10.61 11.29
C SER A 41 7.47 -11.84 10.75
N ASN A 42 7.67 -11.92 9.44
CA ASN A 42 8.44 -13.01 8.84
C ASN A 42 9.92 -12.98 9.23
N ILE A 43 10.53 -11.80 9.34
CA ILE A 43 11.90 -11.64 9.80
C ILE A 43 12.03 -12.04 11.27
N GLU A 44 11.11 -11.63 12.13
CA GLU A 44 11.07 -12.05 13.54
C GLU A 44 10.95 -13.57 13.67
N LEU A 45 10.06 -14.18 12.88
CA LEU A 45 9.93 -15.64 12.85
C LEU A 45 11.22 -16.31 12.36
N ALA A 46 11.83 -15.79 11.29
CA ALA A 46 13.09 -16.31 10.78
C ALA A 46 14.18 -16.23 11.86
N LEU A 47 14.33 -15.10 12.54
CA LEU A 47 15.32 -14.92 13.62
C LEU A 47 15.09 -15.86 14.81
N THR A 48 13.84 -16.12 15.17
CA THR A 48 13.49 -17.00 16.31
C THR A 48 13.57 -18.49 15.98
N THR A 49 13.56 -18.85 14.69
CA THR A 49 13.61 -20.24 14.22
C THR A 49 14.94 -20.60 13.56
N MET A 50 15.81 -19.62 13.30
CA MET A 50 17.14 -19.86 12.73
C MET A 50 17.99 -20.62 13.75
N PRO A 51 18.65 -21.72 13.35
CA PRO A 51 19.64 -22.37 14.21
C PRO A 51 20.75 -21.38 14.55
N SER A 52 21.10 -21.31 15.83
CA SER A 52 22.26 -20.56 16.30
C SER A 52 23.53 -21.33 15.97
N ASP A 53 24.68 -20.66 15.85
CA ASP A 53 25.97 -21.32 15.57
C ASP A 53 26.37 -22.39 16.62
N GLY A 54 25.70 -22.42 17.78
CA GLY A 54 25.86 -23.43 18.83
C GLY A 54 24.83 -24.57 18.81
N ASP A 55 23.81 -24.51 17.95
CA ASP A 55 22.79 -25.55 17.85
C ASP A 55 23.37 -26.75 17.07
N GLN A 56 23.63 -27.86 17.78
CA GLN A 56 24.05 -29.11 17.14
C GLN A 56 22.97 -29.58 16.18
N ALA A 57 23.33 -29.78 14.91
CA ALA A 57 22.49 -30.52 13.98
C ALA A 57 22.19 -31.89 14.59
N ILE A 58 20.92 -32.16 14.87
CA ILE A 58 20.48 -33.48 15.32
C ILE A 58 20.79 -34.46 14.17
N ALA A 59 21.69 -35.40 14.45
CA ALA A 59 22.12 -36.47 13.55
C ALA A 59 21.03 -37.52 13.32
#